data_AF-A0A088SIN9-F1
#
_entry.id   AF-A0A088SIN9-F1
#
_cell.length_a   1.000
_cell.length_b   1.000
_cell.length_c   1.000
_cell.angle_alpha   90.00
_cell.angle_beta   90.00
_cell.angle_gamma   90.00
#
_symmetry.space_group_name_H-M   'P 1'
#
loop_
_entity.id
_entity.type
_entity.pdbx_description
1 polymer ?
#
loop_
_entity_poly.entity_id
_entity_poly.type
_entity_poly.pdbx_seq_one_letter_code
_entity_poly.pdbx_strand_id
1 'polypeptide(L)'
;CGSIYTMAMIAFDRYNVIVKGLSAKPMTIKGALFRIFMIWAVTIAWTITPFFGWGKYGPEGNLTTCGTDYLSKDFPSRSYVIAYTFGCYFFPLFAIIYSYY
;
A
#
# COMPACT_ATOMS: atom_id res chain seq x y z
N CYS A 1 -3.84 2.02 -2.60
CA CYS A 1 -2.56 1.60 -1.99
C CYS A 1 -1.86 2.75 -1.25
N GLY A 2 -1.62 3.92 -1.87
CA GLY A 2 -0.95 5.05 -1.20
C GLY A 2 -1.58 5.49 0.13
N SER A 3 -2.91 5.66 0.18
CA SER A 3 -3.60 6.13 1.39
C SER A 3 -3.42 5.18 2.59
N ILE A 4 -3.59 3.86 2.40
CA ILE A 4 -3.47 2.90 3.50
C ILE A 4 -2.01 2.76 3.99
N TYR A 5 -1.03 2.87 3.10
CA TYR A 5 0.38 2.92 3.49
C TYR A 5 0.71 4.20 4.28
N THR A 6 0.14 5.34 3.90
CA THR A 6 0.25 6.58 4.68
C THR A 6 -0.38 6.42 6.06
N MET A 7 -1.58 5.84 6.14
CA MET A 7 -2.24 5.57 7.44
C MET A 7 -1.42 4.62 8.31
N ALA A 8 -0.82 3.58 7.73
CA ALA A 8 0.07 2.67 8.45
C ALA A 8 1.32 3.38 8.98
N MET A 9 1.94 4.28 8.20
CA MET A 9 3.08 5.07 8.67
C MET A 9 2.71 6.07 9.77
N ILE A 10 1.49 6.64 9.74
CA ILE A 10 0.96 7.48 10.81
C ILE A 10 0.76 6.66 12.08
N ALA A 11 0.13 5.48 11.97
CA ALA A 11 -0.05 4.58 13.10
C ALA A 11 1.29 4.19 13.74
N PHE A 12 2.31 3.89 12.92
CA PHE A 12 3.65 3.59 13.41
C PHE A 12 4.34 4.78 14.09
N ASP A 13 4.11 6.01 13.64
CA ASP A 13 4.58 7.21 14.34
C ASP A 13 3.92 7.35 15.71
N ARG A 14 2.60 7.17 15.78
CA ARG A 14 1.85 7.19 17.04
C ARG A 14 2.37 6.12 18.01
N TYR A 15 2.62 4.91 17.53
CA TYR A 15 3.21 3.84 18.33
C TYR A 15 4.58 4.24 18.90
N ASN A 16 5.49 4.78 18.08
CA ASN A 16 6.81 5.18 18.58
C ASN A 16 6.73 6.31 19.61
N VAL A 17 5.85 7.29 19.44
CA VAL A 17 5.70 8.40 20.40
C VAL A 17 5.06 7.94 21.71
N ILE A 18 4.02 7.10 21.64
CA ILE A 18 3.22 6.70 22.80
C ILE A 18 3.88 5.56 23.57
N VAL A 19 4.32 4.50 22.89
CA VAL A 19 4.80 3.27 23.54
C VAL A 19 6.28 3.35 23.92
N LYS A 20 7.13 3.95 23.07
CA LYS A 20 8.58 4.07 23.35
C LYS A 20 8.95 5.33 24.15
N GLY A 21 8.03 6.28 24.30
CA GLY A 21 8.17 7.46 25.16
C GLY A 21 9.50 8.21 24.98
N LEU A 22 10.19 8.53 26.08
CA LEU A 22 11.43 9.32 26.11
C LEU A 22 12.65 8.65 25.44
N SER A 23 12.60 7.34 25.18
CA SER A 23 13.66 6.62 24.46
C SER A 23 13.46 6.66 22.94
N ALA A 24 12.29 7.12 22.48
CA ALA A 24 11.99 7.23 21.06
C ALA A 24 12.70 8.42 20.41
N LYS A 25 13.38 8.17 19.29
CA LYS A 25 13.92 9.25 18.46
C LYS A 25 12.74 10.00 17.82
N PRO A 26 12.55 11.31 18.09
CA PRO A 26 11.46 12.07 17.51
C PRO A 26 11.57 12.11 15.98
N MET A 27 10.42 12.14 15.30
CA MET A 27 10.38 12.20 13.85
C MET A 27 10.97 13.53 13.37
N THR A 28 12.04 13.45 12.57
CA THR A 28 12.62 14.62 11.89
C THR A 28 11.97 14.83 10.52
N ILE A 29 11.95 16.07 10.04
CA ILE A 29 11.41 16.43 8.70
C ILE A 29 12.06 15.58 7.60
N LYS A 30 13.38 15.38 7.67
CA LYS A 30 14.11 14.53 6.70
C LYS A 30 13.63 13.07 6.74
N GLY A 31 13.36 12.53 7.93
CA GLY A 31 12.82 11.18 8.09
C GLY A 31 11.39 11.04 7.59
N ALA A 32 10.54 12.05 7.81
CA ALA A 32 9.17 12.09 7.30
C ALA A 32 9.15 12.12 5.76
N LEU A 33 9.95 12.99 5.15
CA LEU A 33 10.07 13.08 3.68
C LEU A 33 10.55 11.75 3.08
N PHE A 34 11.53 11.10 3.69
CA PHE A 34 12.00 9.79 3.24
C PHE A 34 10.89 8.72 3.28
N ARG A 35 10.09 8.68 4.36
CA ARG A 35 8.96 7.74 4.45
C ARG A 35 7.89 8.02 3.39
N ILE A 36 7.56 9.28 3.14
CA ILE A 36 6.61 9.68 2.09
C ILE A 36 7.14 9.24 0.71
N PHE A 37 8.42 9.46 0.43
CA PHE A 37 9.05 9.03 -0.82
C PHE A 37 8.94 7.50 -1.00
N MET A 38 9.20 6.73 0.05
CA MET A 38 9.06 5.27 0.00
C MET A 38 7.61 4.83 -0.27
N ILE A 39 6.61 5.49 0.34
CA ILE A 39 5.19 5.20 0.09
C ILE A 39 4.83 5.44 -1.37
N TRP A 40 5.27 6.56 -1.94
CA TRP A 40 5.04 6.86 -3.35
C TRP A 40 5.73 5.86 -4.27
N ALA A 41 6.99 5.52 -4.00
CA ALA A 41 7.73 4.53 -4.78
C ALA A 41 7.02 3.17 -4.79
N VAL A 42 6.59 2.67 -3.63
CA VAL A 42 5.84 1.40 -3.51
C VAL A 42 4.49 1.49 -4.23
N THR A 43 3.78 2.61 -4.08
CA THR A 43 2.47 2.80 -4.74
C THR A 43 2.61 2.78 -6.25
N ILE A 44 3.57 3.51 -6.80
CA ILE A 44 3.84 3.57 -8.24
C ILE A 44 4.27 2.19 -8.75
N ALA A 45 5.16 1.49 -8.03
CA ALA A 45 5.62 0.16 -8.40
C ALA A 45 4.43 -0.80 -8.59
N TRP A 46 3.48 -0.84 -7.66
CA TRP A 46 2.29 -1.69 -7.81
C TRP A 46 1.36 -1.22 -8.94
N THR A 47 1.11 0.08 -9.08
CA THR A 47 0.19 0.59 -10.11
C THR A 47 0.74 0.55 -11.54
N ILE A 48 2.06 0.50 -11.71
CA ILE A 48 2.67 0.48 -13.04
C ILE A 48 2.78 -0.95 -13.60
N THR A 49 2.80 -1.97 -12.75
CA THR A 49 2.92 -3.37 -13.20
C THR A 49 1.88 -3.83 -14.22
N PRO A 50 0.60 -3.42 -14.18
CA PRO A 50 -0.38 -3.78 -15.22
C PRO A 50 -0.08 -3.15 -16.59
N PHE A 51 0.65 -2.03 -16.63
CA PHE A 51 1.09 -1.45 -17.90
C PHE A 51 2.21 -2.25 -18.57
N PHE A 52 2.97 -3.02 -17.78
CA PHE A 52 4.03 -3.91 -18.26
C PHE A 52 3.57 -5.36 -18.48
N GLY A 53 2.25 -5.61 -18.46
CA GLY A 53 1.66 -6.91 -18.77
C GLY A 53 1.45 -7.85 -17.57
N TRP A 54 1.78 -7.43 -16.34
CA TRP A 54 1.41 -8.18 -15.13
C TRP A 54 0.09 -7.64 -14.58
N GLY A 55 -1.01 -8.17 -15.12
CA GLY A 55 -2.37 -7.66 -14.89
C GLY A 55 -2.82 -6.73 -16.00
N LYS A 56 -4.07 -6.27 -15.93
CA LYS A 56 -4.68 -5.40 -16.93
C LYS A 56 -5.63 -4.40 -16.28
N TYR A 57 -5.69 -3.19 -16.84
CA TYR A 57 -6.76 -2.23 -16.54
C TYR A 57 -7.84 -2.32 -17.61
N GLY A 58 -9.10 -2.38 -17.19
CA GLY A 58 -10.25 -2.51 -18.10
C GLY A 58 -11.52 -1.89 -17.51
N PRO A 59 -12.56 -1.72 -18.33
CA PRO A 59 -13.85 -1.25 -17.85
C PRO A 59 -14.50 -2.31 -16.95
N GLU A 60 -15.10 -1.87 -15.85
CA GLU A 60 -15.90 -2.73 -14.98
C GLU A 60 -17.27 -2.99 -15.63
N GLY A 61 -18.06 -3.92 -15.07
CA GLY A 61 -19.31 -4.39 -15.71
C GLY A 61 -20.37 -3.31 -16.01
N ASN A 62 -20.30 -2.13 -15.36
CA ASN A 62 -21.16 -0.97 -15.65
C ASN A 62 -20.64 -0.09 -16.81
N LEU A 63 -19.50 -0.44 -17.41
CA LEU A 63 -18.87 0.24 -18.57
C LEU A 63 -18.58 1.75 -18.40
N THR A 64 -18.70 2.28 -17.18
CA THR A 64 -18.52 3.70 -16.85
C THR A 64 -17.35 3.94 -15.88
N THR A 65 -16.78 2.87 -15.34
CA THR A 65 -15.64 2.89 -14.44
C THR A 65 -14.54 1.97 -14.96
N CYS A 66 -13.29 2.34 -14.74
CA CYS A 66 -12.13 1.50 -15.07
C CYS A 66 -11.47 1.03 -13.78
N GLY A 67 -11.12 -0.25 -13.74
CA GLY A 67 -10.50 -0.90 -12.59
C GLY A 67 -9.46 -1.92 -13.02
N THR A 68 -8.85 -2.57 -12.04
CA THR A 68 -8.00 -3.74 -12.27
C THR A 68 -8.87 -4.90 -12.72
N ASP A 69 -8.48 -5.59 -13.79
CA ASP A 69 -9.22 -6.74 -14.30
C ASP A 69 -9.08 -7.94 -13.35
N TYR A 70 -10.15 -8.21 -12.60
CA TYR A 70 -10.28 -9.35 -11.70
C TYR A 70 -11.17 -10.46 -12.27
N LEU A 71 -11.72 -10.27 -13.48
CA LEU A 71 -12.65 -11.22 -14.10
C LEU A 71 -11.90 -12.23 -14.99
N SER A 72 -10.82 -11.78 -15.65
CA SER A 72 -9.97 -12.68 -16.43
C SER A 72 -9.31 -13.75 -15.54
N LYS A 73 -9.39 -15.00 -15.99
CA LYS A 73 -8.82 -16.16 -15.28
C LYS A 73 -7.39 -16.48 -15.71
N ASP A 74 -6.79 -15.60 -16.48
CA ASP A 74 -5.41 -15.74 -16.93
C ASP A 74 -4.47 -15.72 -15.72
N PHE A 75 -3.43 -16.55 -15.77
CA PHE A 75 -2.43 -16.64 -14.71
C PHE A 75 -1.77 -15.27 -14.36
N PRO A 76 -1.36 -14.42 -15.32
CA PRO A 76 -0.80 -13.10 -15.00
C PRO A 76 -1.81 -12.18 -14.29
N SER A 77 -3.07 -12.13 -14.73
CA SER A 77 -4.10 -11.31 -14.09
C SER A 77 -4.43 -11.80 -12.67
N ARG A 78 -4.61 -13.11 -12.50
CA ARG A 78 -4.93 -13.70 -11.20
C ARG A 78 -3.80 -13.54 -10.18
N SER A 79 -2.55 -13.78 -10.61
CA SER A 79 -1.38 -13.61 -9.75
C SER A 79 -1.20 -12.16 -9.33
N TYR A 80 -1.42 -11.20 -10.24
CA TYR A 80 -1.38 -9.78 -9.93
C TYR A 80 -2.40 -9.38 -8.86
N VAL A 81 -3.67 -9.79 -9.01
CA VAL A 81 -4.72 -9.44 -8.04
C VAL A 81 -4.39 -9.98 -6.65
N ILE A 82 -3.94 -11.25 -6.55
CA ILE A 82 -3.56 -11.86 -5.28
C ILE A 82 -2.36 -11.10 -4.66
N ALA A 83 -1.30 -10.87 -5.43
CA ALA A 83 -0.12 -10.16 -4.96
C ALA A 83 -0.47 -8.73 -4.50
N TYR A 84 -1.33 -8.04 -5.25
CA TYR A 84 -1.83 -6.72 -4.91
C TYR A 84 -2.63 -6.74 -3.60
N THR A 85 -3.50 -7.72 -3.38
CA THR A 85 -4.23 -7.84 -2.11
C THR A 85 -3.29 -8.05 -0.93
N PHE A 86 -2.29 -8.92 -1.04
CA PHE A 86 -1.32 -9.12 0.04
C PHE A 86 -0.45 -7.90 0.30
N GLY A 87 0.11 -7.29 -0.75
CA GLY A 87 1.01 -6.15 -0.63
C GLY A 87 0.30 -4.84 -0.27
N CYS A 88 -0.87 -4.55 -0.83
CA CYS A 88 -1.58 -3.30 -0.63
C CYS A 88 -2.65 -3.32 0.46
N TYR A 89 -3.10 -4.49 0.92
CA TYR A 89 -4.13 -4.60 1.95
C TYR A 89 -3.61 -5.29 3.21
N PHE A 90 -3.22 -6.56 3.13
CA PHE A 90 -2.84 -7.32 4.32
C PHE A 90 -1.58 -6.76 5.01
N PHE A 91 -0.54 -6.45 4.25
CA PHE A 91 0.71 -5.92 4.81
C PHE A 91 0.51 -4.63 5.62
N PRO A 92 -0.09 -3.55 5.07
CA PRO A 92 -0.33 -2.35 5.85
C PRO A 92 -1.38 -2.55 6.95
N LEU A 93 -2.35 -3.46 6.79
CA LEU A 93 -3.31 -3.80 7.84
C LEU A 93 -2.63 -4.43 9.06
N PHE A 94 -1.74 -5.40 8.87
CA PHE A 94 -0.95 -5.99 9.96
C PHE A 94 -0.07 -4.95 10.66
N ALA A 95 0.53 -4.02 9.90
CA ALA A 95 1.32 -2.93 10.48
C ALA A 95 0.47 -2.00 11.35
N ILE A 96 -0.78 -1.72 10.94
CA ILE A 96 -1.74 -0.94 11.73
C ILE A 96 -2.12 -1.70 13.00
N ILE A 97 -2.53 -2.98 12.90
CA ILE A 97 -2.90 -3.81 14.06
C ILE A 97 -1.75 -3.85 15.07
N TYR A 98 -0.52 -4.10 14.62
CA TYR A 98 0.66 -4.11 15.48
C TYR A 98 0.92 -2.76 16.17
N SER A 99 0.61 -1.65 15.50
CA SER A 99 0.84 -0.31 16.06
C SER A 99 -0.21 0.10 17.11
N TYR A 100 -1.37 -0.56 17.11
CA TYR A 100 -2.49 -0.27 18.03
C TYR A 100 -2.70 -1.33 19.12
N TYR A 101 -2.02 -2.47 19.03
CA TYR A 101 -1.95 -3.48 20.08
C TYR A 101 -0.88 -3.11 21.10
#